data_AF-A0A7W7TA07-F1
#
_entry.id   AF-A0A7W7TA07-F1
#
_cell.length_a   1.000
_cell.length_b   1.000
_cell.length_c   1.000
_cell.angle_alpha   90.00
_cell.angle_beta   90.00
_cell.angle_gamma   90.00
#
_symmetry.space_group_name_H-M   'P 1'
#
loop_
_entity.id
_entity.type
_entity.pdbx_description
1 polymer ?
#
loop_
_entity_poly.entity_id
_entity_poly.type
_entity_poly.pdbx_seq_one_letter_code
_entity_poly.pdbx_strand_id
1 'polypeptide(L)'
;MNDTGLEVRAWWRRLAGRSCAAVINAVLGYVGVLPLLLLVDLLSNTVGVGLGWAEPDTKFGSDGVLFSVAFDVVVLVFFVLLFFTVNLWTARLLKVSGPASWVSAVLITVAPTVVATVAPDLWTAVRWY
;
A
#
# COMPACT_ATOMS: atom_id res chain seq x y z
N MET A 1 -6.94 44.50 -9.47
CA MET A 1 -7.81 44.14 -8.33
C MET A 1 -7.88 42.60 -8.32
N ASN A 2 -7.24 41.96 -7.33
CA ASN A 2 -7.39 40.56 -6.89
C ASN A 2 -6.77 39.34 -7.64
N ASP A 3 -5.57 39.44 -8.22
CA ASP A 3 -4.84 38.22 -8.64
C ASP A 3 -4.36 37.38 -7.44
N THR A 4 -3.94 38.04 -6.36
CA THR A 4 -3.46 37.38 -5.13
C THR A 4 -4.55 36.53 -4.45
N GLY A 5 -5.82 36.96 -4.49
CA GLY A 5 -6.93 36.22 -3.91
C GLY A 5 -7.28 34.93 -4.67
N LEU A 6 -7.08 34.92 -5.99
CA LEU A 6 -7.34 33.74 -6.84
C LEU A 6 -6.24 32.69 -6.68
N GLU A 7 -4.99 33.12 -6.59
CA GLU A 7 -3.85 32.22 -6.34
C GLU A 7 -3.94 31.52 -4.99
N VAL A 8 -4.29 32.25 -3.93
CA VAL A 8 -4.46 31.67 -2.58
C VAL A 8 -5.57 30.62 -2.58
N ARG A 9 -6.73 30.88 -3.21
CA ARG A 9 -7.82 29.90 -3.32
C ARG A 9 -7.44 28.69 -4.17
N ALA A 10 -6.61 28.85 -5.20
CA ALA A 10 -6.11 27.75 -6.00
C ALA A 10 -5.12 26.88 -5.21
N TRP A 11 -4.24 27.50 -4.42
CA TRP A 11 -3.29 26.82 -3.55
C TRP A 11 -3.98 25.96 -2.49
N TRP A 12 -4.95 26.52 -1.76
CA TRP A 12 -5.71 25.78 -0.74
C TRP A 12 -6.45 24.56 -1.31
N ARG A 13 -7.04 24.69 -2.50
CA ARG A 13 -7.72 23.56 -3.17
C ARG A 13 -6.74 22.43 -3.54
N ARG A 14 -5.54 22.77 -4.03
CA ARG A 14 -4.51 21.78 -4.34
C ARG A 14 -4.00 21.09 -3.07
N LEU A 15 -3.80 21.84 -1.99
CA LEU A 15 -3.37 21.29 -0.72
C LEU A 15 -4.42 20.32 -0.15
N ALA A 16 -5.68 20.74 -0.09
CA ALA A 16 -6.78 19.89 0.38
C ALA A 16 -6.92 18.60 -0.44
N GLY A 17 -6.81 18.70 -1.77
CA GLY A 17 -6.83 17.53 -2.65
C GLY A 17 -5.67 16.56 -2.38
N ARG A 18 -4.45 17.07 -2.17
CA ARG A 18 -3.29 16.23 -1.82
C ARG A 18 -3.42 15.59 -0.45
N SER A 19 -3.89 16.33 0.55
CA SER A 19 -4.13 15.79 1.89
C SER A 19 -5.20 14.70 1.89
N CYS A 20 -6.29 14.90 1.16
CA CYS A 20 -7.33 13.89 1.03
C CYS A 20 -6.81 12.63 0.31
N ALA A 21 -6.04 12.79 -0.78
CA ALA A 21 -5.40 11.66 -1.45
C ALA A 21 -4.42 10.91 -0.53
N ALA A 22 -3.68 11.61 0.32
CA ALA A 22 -2.79 11.01 1.31
C ALA A 22 -3.57 10.18 2.35
N VAL A 23 -4.66 10.72 2.89
CA VAL A 23 -5.52 9.99 3.84
C VAL A 23 -6.13 8.75 3.20
N ILE A 24 -6.63 8.84 1.97
CA ILE A 24 -7.17 7.69 1.22
C ILE A 24 -6.11 6.59 1.06
N ASN A 25 -4.89 6.95 0.65
CA ASN A 25 -3.80 5.99 0.50
C ASN A 25 -3.32 5.41 1.84
N ALA A 26 -3.38 6.19 2.93
CA ALA A 26 -3.04 5.68 4.26
C ALA A 26 -4.07 4.63 4.73
N VAL A 27 -5.36 4.88 4.51
CA VAL A 27 -6.44 3.91 4.80
C VAL A 27 -6.29 2.67 3.92
N LEU A 28 -6.03 2.87 2.62
CA LEU A 28 -5.81 1.78 1.70
C LEU A 28 -4.58 0.95 2.08
N GLY A 29 -3.50 1.60 2.53
CA GLY A 29 -2.30 0.95 3.03
C GLY A 29 -2.56 0.14 4.30
N TYR A 30 -3.37 0.67 5.22
CA TYR A 30 -3.78 -0.03 6.43
C TYR A 30 -4.57 -1.32 6.10
N VAL A 31 -5.52 -1.24 5.16
CA VAL A 31 -6.24 -2.43 4.62
C VAL A 31 -5.27 -3.36 3.86
N GLY A 32 -4.28 -2.78 3.20
CA GLY A 32 -3.27 -3.44 2.40
C GLY A 32 -2.18 -4.16 3.20
N VAL A 33 -2.13 -4.03 4.53
CA VAL A 33 -1.07 -4.66 5.32
C VAL A 33 -1.08 -6.17 5.16
N LEU A 34 -2.23 -6.83 5.27
CA LEU A 34 -2.31 -8.28 5.10
C LEU A 34 -1.86 -8.76 3.70
N PRO A 35 -2.43 -8.26 2.57
CA PRO A 35 -1.99 -8.72 1.25
C PRO A 35 -0.52 -8.41 0.96
N LEU A 36 0.02 -7.30 1.49
CA LEU A 36 1.43 -6.96 1.31
C LEU A 36 2.35 -7.80 2.21
N LEU A 37 1.93 -8.17 3.41
CA LEU A 37 2.67 -9.11 4.27
C LEU A 37 2.72 -10.51 3.65
N LEU A 38 1.63 -10.98 3.05
CA LEU A 38 1.61 -12.24 2.30
C LEU A 38 2.61 -12.20 1.14
N LEU A 39 2.72 -11.07 0.42
CA LEU A 39 3.75 -10.91 -0.61
C LEU A 39 5.17 -10.98 -0.01
N VAL A 40 5.42 -10.35 1.14
CA VAL A 40 6.73 -10.42 1.81
C VAL A 40 7.06 -11.86 2.19
N ASP A 41 6.09 -12.59 2.76
CA ASP A 41 6.24 -13.99 3.14
C ASP A 41 6.49 -14.90 1.93
N LEU A 42 5.70 -14.73 0.86
CA LEU A 42 5.89 -15.43 -0.42
C LEU A 42 7.29 -15.20 -0.99
N LEU A 43 7.77 -13.95 -1.01
CA LEU A 43 9.10 -13.61 -1.51
C LEU A 43 10.21 -14.21 -0.62
N SER A 44 10.03 -14.19 0.70
CA SER A 44 10.97 -14.81 1.65
C SER A 44 11.07 -16.32 1.41
N ASN A 45 9.93 -17.01 1.29
CA ASN A 45 9.85 -18.46 1.15
C ASN A 45 10.17 -18.99 -0.26
N THR A 46 10.24 -18.13 -1.27
CA THR A 46 10.61 -18.51 -2.64
C THR A 46 11.98 -17.99 -3.03
N VAL A 47 12.09 -16.67 -3.20
CA VAL A 47 13.33 -15.99 -3.62
C VAL A 47 14.35 -15.99 -2.49
N GLY A 48 13.93 -15.67 -1.26
CA GLY A 48 14.81 -15.65 -0.09
C GLY A 48 15.44 -17.02 0.16
N VAL A 49 14.63 -18.07 0.21
CA VAL A 49 15.10 -19.46 0.34
C VAL A 49 15.97 -19.87 -0.85
N GLY A 50 15.55 -19.56 -2.09
CA GLY A 50 16.31 -19.90 -3.29
C GLY A 50 17.70 -19.25 -3.36
N LEU A 51 17.86 -18.06 -2.76
CA LEU A 51 19.13 -17.35 -2.64
C LEU A 51 19.91 -17.68 -1.35
N GLY A 52 19.35 -18.51 -0.47
CA GLY A 52 19.94 -18.84 0.84
C GLY A 52 19.91 -17.68 1.85
N TRP A 53 19.04 -16.70 1.65
CA TRP A 53 18.84 -15.55 2.54
C TRP A 53 17.78 -15.79 3.63
N ALA A 54 16.95 -16.83 3.47
CA ALA A 54 15.90 -17.19 4.41
C ALA A 54 15.87 -18.70 4.65
N GLU A 55 15.45 -19.11 5.85
CA GLU A 55 15.16 -20.50 6.17
C GLU A 55 13.77 -20.87 5.61
N PRO A 56 13.58 -22.09 5.07
CA PRO A 56 12.29 -22.51 4.54
C PRO A 56 11.26 -22.64 5.66
N ASP A 57 10.11 -21.95 5.55
CA ASP A 57 9.01 -22.20 6.46
C ASP A 57 8.35 -23.55 6.14
N THR A 58 8.46 -24.46 7.10
CA THR A 58 7.84 -25.80 7.05
C THR A 58 6.32 -25.77 6.89
N LYS A 59 5.64 -24.69 7.29
CA LYS A 59 4.19 -24.51 7.10
C LYS A 59 3.82 -24.19 5.65
N PHE A 60 4.70 -23.50 4.92
CA PHE A 60 4.51 -23.22 3.50
C PHE A 60 4.51 -24.50 2.65
N GLY A 61 5.19 -25.55 3.15
CA GLY A 61 5.23 -26.87 2.53
C GLY A 61 4.06 -27.80 2.86
N SER A 62 3.37 -27.61 3.99
CA SER A 62 2.34 -28.57 4.46
C SER A 62 1.04 -28.51 3.64
N ASP A 63 0.67 -27.31 3.17
CA ASP A 63 -0.61 -27.06 2.50
C ASP A 63 -0.49 -27.13 0.95
N GLY A 64 0.72 -27.42 0.46
CA GLY A 64 1.07 -27.46 -0.95
C GLY A 64 1.46 -26.08 -1.47
N VAL A 65 2.75 -25.93 -1.80
CA VAL A 65 3.35 -24.67 -2.29
C VAL A 65 2.52 -24.00 -3.38
N LEU A 66 1.97 -24.77 -4.32
CA LEU A 66 1.16 -24.24 -5.42
C LEU A 66 -0.12 -23.54 -4.92
N PHE A 67 -0.77 -24.06 -3.89
CA PHE A 67 -1.99 -23.47 -3.33
C PHE A 67 -1.68 -22.16 -2.62
N SER A 68 -0.67 -22.12 -1.76
CA SER A 68 -0.23 -20.91 -1.05
C SER A 68 0.16 -19.81 -2.03
N VAL A 69 0.99 -20.13 -3.04
CA VAL A 69 1.39 -19.19 -4.10
C VAL A 69 0.16 -18.67 -4.85
N ALA A 70 -0.76 -19.54 -5.26
CA ALA A 70 -1.95 -19.14 -6.01
C ALA A 70 -2.87 -18.23 -5.19
N PHE A 71 -3.08 -18.55 -3.91
CA PHE A 71 -3.87 -17.75 -2.99
C PHE A 71 -3.27 -16.36 -2.80
N ASP A 72 -1.97 -16.28 -2.50
CA ASP A 72 -1.26 -15.01 -2.30
C ASP A 72 -1.30 -14.14 -3.56
N VAL A 73 -1.11 -14.74 -4.73
CA VAL A 73 -1.20 -14.03 -6.02
C VAL A 73 -2.61 -13.48 -6.24
N VAL A 74 -3.67 -14.25 -5.96
CA VAL A 74 -5.05 -13.77 -6.11
C VAL A 74 -5.32 -12.59 -5.17
N VAL A 75 -4.94 -12.71 -3.90
CA VAL A 75 -5.11 -11.68 -2.87
C VAL A 75 -4.33 -10.41 -3.25
N LEU A 76 -3.10 -10.55 -3.73
CA LEU A 76 -2.26 -9.44 -4.16
C LEU A 76 -2.80 -8.76 -5.42
N VAL A 77 -3.21 -9.52 -6.44
CA VAL A 77 -3.80 -8.96 -7.66
C VAL A 77 -5.06 -8.18 -7.34
N PHE A 78 -5.92 -8.72 -6.47
CA PHE A 78 -7.11 -8.01 -6.01
C PHE A 78 -6.75 -6.68 -5.34
N PHE A 79 -5.77 -6.68 -4.43
CA PHE A 79 -5.32 -5.46 -3.77
C PHE A 79 -4.72 -4.44 -4.74
N VAL A 80 -3.90 -4.88 -5.70
CA VAL A 80 -3.32 -4.01 -6.74
C VAL A 80 -4.41 -3.38 -7.60
N LEU A 81 -5.42 -4.15 -8.02
CA LEU A 81 -6.57 -3.64 -8.76
C LEU A 81 -7.38 -2.62 -7.96
N LEU A 82 -7.58 -2.88 -6.66
CA LEU A 82 -8.23 -1.94 -5.75
C LEU A 82 -7.41 -0.65 -5.64
N PHE A 83 -6.09 -0.75 -5.46
CA PHE A 83 -5.19 0.40 -5.40
C PHE A 83 -5.26 1.26 -6.65
N PHE A 84 -5.17 0.63 -7.83
CA PHE A 84 -5.27 1.36 -9.10
C PHE A 84 -6.64 2.02 -9.26
N THR A 85 -7.72 1.30 -8.94
CA THR A 85 -9.08 1.81 -9.06
C THR A 85 -9.28 3.02 -8.15
N VAL A 86 -8.94 2.91 -6.86
CA VAL A 86 -9.05 4.01 -5.89
C VAL A 86 -8.21 5.21 -6.30
N ASN A 87 -6.96 5.01 -6.73
CA ASN A 87 -6.09 6.11 -7.14
C ASN A 87 -6.50 6.75 -8.47
N LEU A 88 -7.05 5.98 -9.42
CA LEU A 88 -7.64 6.52 -10.65
C LEU A 88 -8.84 7.43 -10.34
N TRP A 89 -9.75 6.98 -9.46
CA TRP A 89 -10.89 7.79 -9.03
C TRP A 89 -10.45 9.03 -8.25
N THR A 90 -9.49 8.87 -7.33
CA THR A 90 -8.93 9.98 -6.53
C THR A 90 -8.27 11.02 -7.43
N ALA A 91 -7.49 10.60 -8.42
CA ALA A 91 -6.85 11.49 -9.39
C ALA A 91 -7.89 12.28 -10.21
N ARG A 92 -8.99 11.63 -10.62
CA ARG A 92 -10.09 12.27 -11.37
C ARG A 92 -10.88 13.26 -10.51
N LEU A 93 -11.26 12.87 -9.30
CA LEU A 93 -12.11 13.67 -8.41
C LEU A 93 -11.36 14.85 -7.79
N LEU A 94 -10.11 14.63 -7.36
CA LEU A 94 -9.31 15.65 -6.66
C LEU A 94 -8.39 16.44 -7.60
N LYS A 95 -8.38 16.09 -8.90
CA LYS A 95 -7.49 16.69 -9.93
C LYS A 95 -6.02 16.65 -9.52
N VAL A 96 -5.62 15.59 -8.80
CA VAL A 96 -4.23 15.33 -8.42
C VAL A 96 -3.67 14.34 -9.43
N SER A 97 -2.82 14.81 -10.35
CA SER A 97 -2.22 13.99 -11.39
C SER A 97 -0.72 14.25 -11.51
N GLY A 98 0.00 13.24 -12.03
CA GLY A 98 1.42 13.30 -12.33
C GLY A 98 2.22 12.16 -11.68
N PRO A 99 3.45 11.90 -12.17
CA PRO A 99 4.28 10.81 -11.65
C PRO A 99 4.54 10.91 -10.14
N ALA A 100 4.78 12.13 -9.64
CA ALA A 100 5.04 12.37 -8.22
C ALA A 100 3.85 12.00 -7.32
N SER A 101 2.60 12.18 -7.78
CA SER A 101 1.44 11.80 -6.97
C SER A 101 1.29 10.28 -6.86
N TRP A 102 1.60 9.55 -7.93
CA TRP A 102 1.61 8.07 -7.92
C TRP A 102 2.69 7.53 -7.00
N VAL A 103 3.91 8.10 -7.04
CA VAL A 103 4.98 7.72 -6.13
C VAL A 103 4.56 7.96 -4.68
N SER A 104 4.00 9.13 -4.36
CA SER A 104 3.51 9.40 -3.00
C SER A 104 2.39 8.44 -2.57
N ALA A 105 1.47 8.10 -3.49
CA ALA A 105 0.40 7.15 -3.21
C ALA A 105 0.95 5.76 -2.84
N VAL A 106 1.92 5.27 -3.61
CA VAL A 106 2.61 4.00 -3.32
C VAL A 106 3.33 4.06 -1.98
N LEU A 107 4.14 5.10 -1.73
CA LEU A 107 4.90 5.23 -0.48
C LEU A 107 3.98 5.27 0.74
N ILE A 108 2.90 6.06 0.68
CA ILE A 108 1.93 6.16 1.77
C ILE A 108 1.18 4.83 1.97
N THR A 109 0.87 4.12 0.89
CA THR A 109 0.17 2.82 0.96
C THR A 109 1.07 1.72 1.54
N VAL A 110 2.36 1.74 1.24
CA VAL A 110 3.32 0.73 1.73
C VAL A 110 3.77 1.00 3.17
N ALA A 111 3.74 2.26 3.63
CA ALA A 111 4.22 2.65 4.95
C ALA A 111 3.61 1.85 6.12
N PRO A 112 2.30 1.60 6.20
CA PRO A 112 1.71 0.75 7.24
C PRO A 112 2.30 -0.66 7.29
N THR A 113 2.54 -1.27 6.13
CA THR A 113 3.18 -2.59 6.04
C THR A 113 4.61 -2.57 6.54
N VAL A 114 5.37 -1.51 6.22
CA VAL A 114 6.73 -1.31 6.74
C VAL A 114 6.72 -1.17 8.27
N VAL A 115 5.77 -0.42 8.81
CA VAL A 115 5.61 -0.31 10.28
C VAL A 115 5.27 -1.68 10.88
N ALA A 116 4.37 -2.44 10.26
CA ALA A 116 4.00 -3.78 10.73
C ALA A 116 5.17 -4.78 10.72
N THR A 117 6.10 -4.64 9.77
CA THR A 117 7.29 -5.51 9.67
C THR A 117 8.42 -5.08 10.60
N VAL A 118 8.70 -3.78 10.71
CA VAL A 118 9.88 -3.27 11.44
C VAL A 118 9.57 -2.99 12.92
N ALA A 119 8.34 -2.56 13.23
CA ALA A 119 7.90 -2.19 14.57
C ALA A 119 6.58 -2.90 14.92
N PRO A 120 6.59 -4.25 15.05
CA PRO A 120 5.37 -5.04 15.26
C PRO A 120 4.62 -4.60 16.53
N ASP A 121 5.32 -4.22 17.60
CA ASP A 121 4.70 -3.73 18.84
C ASP A 121 3.86 -2.47 18.59
N LEU A 122 4.38 -1.54 17.78
CA LEU A 122 3.71 -0.30 17.43
C LEU A 122 2.49 -0.58 16.54
N TRP A 123 2.61 -1.55 15.63
CA TRP A 123 1.47 -2.04 14.85
C TRP A 123 0.40 -2.70 15.72
N THR A 124 0.78 -3.50 16.73
CA THR A 124 -0.19 -4.12 17.64
C THR A 124 -0.99 -3.10 18.45
N ALA A 125 -0.43 -1.91 18.72
CA ALA A 125 -1.14 -0.83 19.39
C ALA A 125 -2.18 -0.13 18.48
N VAL A 126 -2.02 -0.22 17.16
CA VAL A 126 -2.84 0.50 16.17
C VAL A 126 -3.75 -0.45 15.39
N ARG A 127 -3.52 -1.77 15.42
CA ARG A 127 -4.38 -2.77 14.76
C ARG A 127 -5.71 -2.91 15.50
N TRP A 128 -6.80 -3.09 14.76
CA TRP A 128 -8.16 -3.03 15.31
C TRP A 128 -8.70 -4.40 15.76
N TYR A 129 -7.84 -5.43 15.81
CA TYR A 129 -8.17 -6.81 16.18
C TYR A 129 -7.08 -7.46 17.05
#